data_AF-A0A522Q1Y7-F1
#
_entry.id   AF-A0A522Q1Y7-F1
#
_cell.length_a   1.000
_cell.length_b   1.000
_cell.length_c   1.000
_cell.angle_alpha   90.00
_cell.angle_beta   90.00
_cell.angle_gamma   90.00
#
_symmetry.space_group_name_H-M   'P 1'
#
loop_
_entity.id
_entity.type
_entity.pdbx_description
1 polymer ?
#
loop_
_entity_poly.entity_id
_entity_poly.type
_entity_poly.pdbx_seq_one_letter_code
_entity_poly.pdbx_strand_id
1 'polypeptide(L)'
;MKTLPFRKMRPSCVGCEHGIALILVLLAMLVLSVLAAAIVFTARSETFAAYNYKLDTQADYLAKAGIQRAVNWFRSTHYRAVAESEANTYYLVTSSGSPFNLYTSNASPVVCKSGCTSNNGTVQLIGFGSGSSNFPSINNSESAARKVTDAFASDLNDPANTRVSADANNSGYFNVNAVLLNYQTVNVGYQPPLTTTPVETWLITSKATWTGGSGSSTRIATAEEQAIVQPIYIPTWGNALYGFCSVTMQGSSGTCTDAFNSSLGAYGGGNPSVASGQCDSTTASNVIGAGASVGANGGVTLGSNVTVSGDVVIGTGGSSGCTATGYSGSTSSVLGQVINGPYKAPPPMPSFRSNFPGSAPSYSLSSGSVQVLPVGATWSNNPFPQTTGVSPATNSPCMDTSCNGTSTHPYEISSITMSGGGGGSSTPVLELVGGSSPLDPVYYDIGSLSETQGQISVSGYVVINIKANFSIGGLGIANGVSSSIPPECVVINYVGTNSVSISGNGAISALLNAPNATVSLGGGGSGGYFVGAVQANNVSVQGGYPVHYDVQLTHAGGTMGVMVTSAYSRKKM
;
A
#
# COMPACT_ATOMS: atom_id res chain seq x y z
N MET A 1 -7.41 -21.48 103.50
CA MET A 1 -7.57 -20.09 103.99
C MET A 1 -7.64 -19.19 102.76
N LYS A 2 -8.72 -18.53 102.34
CA LYS A 2 -9.98 -18.08 102.95
C LYS A 2 -11.18 -18.57 102.11
N THR A 3 -12.12 -19.21 102.78
CA THR A 3 -13.50 -19.49 102.33
C THR A 3 -14.29 -18.19 102.30
N LEU A 4 -14.75 -17.77 101.11
CA LEU A 4 -15.73 -16.68 100.94
C LEU A 4 -17.14 -17.29 100.77
N PRO A 5 -18.18 -16.68 101.39
CA PRO A 5 -19.48 -17.30 101.58
C PRO A 5 -20.34 -17.23 100.32
N PHE A 6 -21.01 -18.35 100.05
CA PHE A 6 -22.09 -18.49 99.08
C PHE A 6 -23.22 -17.50 99.42
N ARG A 7 -23.31 -16.40 98.65
CA ARG A 7 -24.39 -15.41 98.76
C ARG A 7 -25.59 -15.95 97.99
N LYS A 8 -26.56 -16.46 98.74
CA LYS A 8 -27.90 -16.87 98.31
C LYS A 8 -28.57 -15.73 97.54
N MET A 9 -28.58 -15.80 96.21
CA MET A 9 -29.37 -14.90 95.37
C MET A 9 -30.86 -15.18 95.62
N ARG A 10 -31.60 -14.11 95.89
CA ARG A 10 -33.06 -14.14 96.05
C ARG A 10 -33.71 -14.52 94.71
N PRO A 11 -34.81 -15.29 94.71
CA PRO A 11 -35.61 -15.48 93.51
C PRO A 11 -36.27 -14.13 93.16
N SER A 12 -35.82 -13.51 92.08
CA SER A 12 -36.47 -12.34 91.49
C SER A 12 -37.83 -12.75 90.95
N CYS A 13 -38.83 -11.92 91.20
CA CYS A 13 -40.23 -12.09 90.82
C CYS A 13 -40.37 -12.46 89.34
N VAL A 14 -40.72 -13.73 89.07
CA VAL A 14 -41.13 -14.24 87.76
C VAL A 14 -42.56 -13.76 87.53
N GLY A 15 -42.73 -12.54 87.03
CA GLY A 15 -44.07 -11.93 86.99
C GLY A 15 -44.35 -10.86 85.92
N CYS A 16 -43.34 -10.18 85.34
CA CYS A 16 -43.62 -9.03 84.45
C CYS A 16 -42.82 -8.95 83.13
N GLU A 17 -42.13 -10.01 82.66
CA GLU A 17 -41.40 -9.98 81.37
C GLU A 17 -41.87 -11.01 80.33
N HIS A 18 -43.00 -11.69 80.56
CA HIS A 18 -43.52 -12.71 79.63
C HIS A 18 -44.02 -12.15 78.29
N GLY A 19 -44.26 -10.83 78.18
CA GLY A 19 -44.63 -10.18 76.92
C GLY A 19 -43.44 -9.80 76.03
N ILE A 20 -42.33 -9.32 76.62
CA ILE A 20 -41.19 -8.77 75.86
C ILE A 20 -40.39 -9.88 75.16
N ALA A 21 -40.18 -11.02 75.82
CA ALA A 21 -39.45 -12.14 75.21
C ALA A 21 -40.17 -12.71 73.97
N LEU A 22 -41.51 -12.79 74.00
CA LEU A 22 -42.30 -13.24 72.85
C LEU A 22 -42.22 -12.25 71.69
N ILE A 23 -42.31 -10.94 71.97
CA ILE A 23 -42.17 -9.89 70.96
C ILE A 23 -40.77 -9.91 70.32
N LEU A 24 -39.70 -10.11 71.11
CA LEU A 24 -38.34 -10.20 70.61
C LEU A 24 -38.12 -11.44 69.72
N VAL A 25 -38.70 -12.60 70.07
CA VAL A 25 -38.61 -13.80 69.24
C VAL A 25 -39.40 -13.65 67.94
N LEU A 26 -40.60 -13.07 67.98
CA LEU A 26 -41.39 -12.79 66.78
C LEU A 26 -40.69 -11.77 65.86
N LEU A 27 -40.07 -10.74 66.44
CA LEU A 27 -39.29 -9.76 65.68
C LEU A 27 -38.01 -10.36 65.09
N ALA A 28 -37.33 -11.26 65.83
CA ALA A 28 -36.18 -11.99 65.32
C ALA A 28 -36.55 -12.96 64.18
N MET A 29 -37.67 -13.69 64.28
CA MET A 29 -38.18 -14.53 63.20
C MET A 29 -38.60 -13.71 61.97
N LEU A 30 -39.18 -12.53 62.16
CA LEU A 30 -39.50 -11.60 61.08
C LEU A 30 -38.23 -11.17 60.34
N VAL A 31 -37.20 -10.72 61.07
CA VAL A 31 -35.92 -10.29 60.48
C VAL A 31 -35.22 -11.44 59.74
N LEU A 32 -35.19 -12.64 60.33
CA LEU A 32 -34.61 -13.83 59.68
C LEU A 32 -35.37 -14.21 58.40
N SER A 33 -36.70 -14.07 58.40
CA SER A 33 -37.52 -14.34 57.21
C SER A 33 -37.27 -13.33 56.09
N VAL A 34 -37.12 -12.04 56.42
CA VAL A 34 -36.75 -10.99 55.45
C VAL A 34 -35.35 -11.23 54.88
N LEU A 35 -34.39 -11.64 55.72
CA LEU A 35 -33.03 -11.95 55.29
C LEU A 35 -32.98 -13.18 54.38
N ALA A 36 -33.74 -14.24 54.72
CA ALA A 36 -33.87 -15.43 53.87
C ALA A 36 -34.52 -15.08 52.51
N ALA A 37 -35.58 -14.26 52.51
CA ALA A 37 -36.20 -13.78 51.28
C ALA A 37 -35.21 -12.97 50.44
N ALA A 38 -34.46 -12.04 51.05
CA ALA A 38 -33.45 -11.23 50.37
C ALA A 38 -32.37 -12.09 49.70
N ILE A 39 -31.85 -13.12 50.38
CA ILE A 39 -30.86 -14.05 49.80
C ILE A 39 -31.45 -14.76 48.57
N VAL A 40 -32.69 -15.23 48.62
CA VAL A 40 -33.33 -15.91 47.47
C VAL A 40 -33.51 -14.95 46.30
N PHE A 41 -33.92 -13.70 46.53
CA PHE A 41 -34.04 -12.69 45.49
C PHE A 41 -32.69 -12.31 44.87
N THR A 42 -31.65 -12.15 45.68
CA THR A 42 -30.28 -11.90 45.19
C THR A 42 -29.77 -13.07 44.35
N ALA A 43 -29.89 -14.30 44.83
CA ALA A 43 -29.44 -15.50 44.10
C ALA A 43 -30.16 -15.65 42.74
N ARG A 44 -31.46 -15.37 42.69
CA ARG A 44 -32.22 -15.35 41.42
C ARG A 44 -31.75 -14.23 40.50
N SER A 45 -31.49 -13.04 41.04
CA SER A 45 -31.03 -11.89 40.25
C SER A 45 -29.64 -12.14 39.66
N GLU A 46 -28.71 -12.70 40.45
CA GLU A 46 -27.38 -13.12 39.98
C GLU A 46 -27.46 -14.21 38.92
N THR A 47 -28.35 -15.20 39.09
CA THR A 47 -28.56 -16.26 38.09
C THR A 47 -29.05 -15.68 36.76
N PHE A 48 -29.99 -14.74 36.79
CA PHE A 48 -30.46 -14.07 35.57
C PHE A 48 -29.39 -13.17 34.94
N ALA A 49 -28.63 -12.43 35.75
CA ALA A 49 -27.53 -11.61 35.26
C ALA A 49 -26.44 -12.46 34.59
N ALA A 50 -26.02 -13.56 35.23
CA ALA A 50 -25.03 -14.49 34.69
C ALA A 50 -25.52 -15.18 33.42
N TYR A 51 -26.80 -15.56 33.37
CA TYR A 51 -27.39 -16.17 32.19
C TYR A 51 -27.44 -15.18 31.01
N ASN A 52 -27.89 -13.95 31.24
CA ASN A 52 -27.90 -12.90 30.21
C ASN A 52 -26.48 -12.60 29.73
N TYR A 53 -25.51 -12.47 30.65
CA TYR A 53 -24.11 -12.27 30.30
C TYR A 53 -23.57 -13.41 29.43
N LYS A 54 -23.91 -14.67 29.74
CA LYS A 54 -23.57 -15.83 28.91
C LYS A 54 -24.16 -15.70 27.51
N LEU A 55 -25.46 -15.39 27.38
CA LEU A 55 -26.10 -15.28 26.07
C LEU A 55 -25.51 -14.14 25.24
N ASP A 56 -25.27 -12.98 25.84
CA ASP A 56 -24.65 -11.84 25.17
C ASP A 56 -23.24 -12.16 24.69
N THR A 57 -22.46 -12.89 25.50
CA THR A 57 -21.11 -13.34 25.13
C THR A 57 -21.14 -14.33 23.96
N GLN A 58 -22.12 -15.24 23.93
CA GLN A 58 -22.28 -16.18 22.81
C GLN A 58 -22.69 -15.47 21.52
N ALA A 59 -23.61 -14.51 21.61
CA ALA A 59 -23.99 -13.69 20.47
C ALA A 59 -22.79 -12.86 19.96
N ASP A 60 -21.98 -12.29 20.85
CA ASP A 60 -20.77 -11.52 20.53
C ASP A 60 -19.73 -12.34 19.77
N TYR A 61 -19.41 -13.55 20.25
CA TYR A 61 -18.50 -14.44 19.54
C TYR A 61 -19.05 -14.88 18.18
N LEU A 62 -20.37 -15.07 18.08
CA LEU A 62 -20.98 -15.45 16.81
C LEU A 62 -20.97 -14.30 15.79
N ALA A 63 -21.15 -13.05 16.22
CA ALA A 63 -21.00 -11.88 15.35
C ALA A 63 -19.56 -11.72 14.87
N LYS A 64 -18.57 -11.94 15.75
CA LYS A 64 -17.14 -11.99 15.36
C LYS A 64 -16.85 -13.10 14.35
N ALA A 65 -17.44 -14.27 14.52
CA ALA A 65 -17.32 -15.37 13.56
C ALA A 65 -17.90 -14.99 12.19
N GLY A 66 -18.99 -14.23 12.15
CA GLY A 66 -19.56 -13.70 10.91
C GLY A 66 -18.62 -12.76 10.17
N ILE A 67 -17.91 -11.87 10.88
CA ILE A 67 -16.85 -11.03 10.27
C ILE A 67 -15.73 -11.90 9.69
N GLN A 68 -15.24 -12.89 10.43
CA GLN A 68 -14.18 -13.79 9.96
C GLN A 68 -14.62 -14.60 8.73
N ARG A 69 -15.87 -15.08 8.73
CA ARG A 69 -16.46 -15.79 7.59
C ARG A 69 -16.56 -14.87 6.36
N ALA A 70 -16.98 -13.62 6.55
CA ALA A 70 -17.04 -12.63 5.48
C ALA A 70 -15.65 -12.34 4.89
N VAL A 71 -14.62 -12.13 5.72
CA VAL A 71 -13.23 -11.95 5.24
C VAL A 71 -12.78 -13.12 4.38
N ASN A 72 -13.04 -14.35 4.83
CA ASN A 72 -12.70 -15.55 4.06
C ASN A 72 -13.50 -15.65 2.75
N TRP A 73 -14.77 -15.22 2.75
CA TRP A 73 -15.59 -15.17 1.55
C TRP A 73 -15.02 -14.19 0.50
N PHE A 74 -14.61 -12.99 0.90
CA PHE A 74 -13.93 -12.02 0.01
C PHE A 74 -12.58 -12.51 -0.53
N ARG A 75 -11.93 -13.48 0.14
CA ARG A 75 -10.68 -14.12 -0.33
C ARG A 75 -10.92 -15.29 -1.29
N SER A 76 -12.17 -15.74 -1.43
CA SER A 76 -12.53 -16.94 -2.19
C SER A 76 -12.98 -16.62 -3.61
N THR A 77 -13.16 -17.64 -4.44
CA THR A 77 -13.73 -17.51 -5.79
C THR A 77 -15.22 -17.13 -5.81
N HIS A 78 -15.90 -17.16 -4.65
CA HIS A 78 -17.30 -16.75 -4.52
C HIS A 78 -17.49 -15.24 -4.70
N TYR A 79 -16.42 -14.46 -4.46
CA TYR A 79 -16.39 -13.03 -4.67
C TYR A 79 -15.53 -12.67 -5.89
N ARG A 80 -15.97 -11.64 -6.61
CA ARG A 80 -15.21 -11.01 -7.70
C ARG A 80 -15.44 -9.50 -7.61
N ALA A 81 -14.35 -8.75 -7.48
CA ALA A 81 -14.38 -7.29 -7.57
C ALA A 81 -14.78 -6.84 -8.99
N VAL A 82 -15.23 -5.59 -9.11
CA VAL A 82 -15.47 -4.99 -10.43
C VAL A 82 -14.13 -4.70 -11.09
N ALA A 83 -13.91 -5.26 -12.29
CA ALA A 83 -12.66 -5.07 -13.01
C ALA A 83 -12.50 -3.61 -13.50
N GLU A 84 -11.27 -3.19 -13.80
CA GLU A 84 -10.99 -1.84 -14.29
C GLU A 84 -11.82 -1.48 -15.53
N SER A 85 -11.91 -2.39 -16.50
CA SER A 85 -12.67 -2.22 -17.74
C SER A 85 -14.19 -2.10 -17.52
N GLU A 86 -14.68 -2.55 -16.37
CA GLU A 86 -16.07 -2.49 -15.96
C GLU A 86 -16.35 -1.30 -15.02
N ALA A 87 -15.31 -0.68 -14.43
CA ALA A 87 -15.43 0.29 -13.35
C ALA A 87 -16.25 1.52 -13.74
N ASN A 88 -15.91 2.17 -14.87
CA ASN A 88 -16.65 3.34 -15.36
C ASN A 88 -18.03 3.00 -15.93
N THR A 89 -18.34 1.71 -16.13
CA THR A 89 -19.70 1.27 -16.45
C THR A 89 -20.54 1.24 -15.20
N TYR A 90 -20.04 0.63 -14.13
CA TYR A 90 -20.84 0.35 -12.94
C TYR A 90 -20.75 1.38 -11.82
N TYR A 91 -19.64 2.11 -11.69
CA TYR A 91 -19.38 3.02 -10.58
C TYR A 91 -19.19 4.46 -11.06
N LEU A 92 -19.49 5.42 -10.17
CA LEU A 92 -19.09 6.82 -10.36
C LEU A 92 -17.62 6.96 -9.98
N VAL A 93 -16.75 6.89 -10.99
CA VAL A 93 -15.29 6.96 -10.84
C VAL A 93 -14.70 8.07 -11.70
N THR A 94 -13.54 8.57 -11.29
CA THR A 94 -12.69 9.47 -12.06
C THR A 94 -11.44 8.73 -12.48
N SER A 95 -11.01 8.91 -13.72
CA SER A 95 -9.74 8.35 -14.19
C SER A 95 -8.58 9.26 -13.79
N SER A 96 -7.45 8.68 -13.41
CA SER A 96 -6.16 9.39 -13.27
C SER A 96 -5.66 9.96 -14.59
N GLY A 97 -6.24 9.51 -15.72
CA GLY A 97 -5.76 9.83 -17.06
C GLY A 97 -4.46 9.10 -17.40
N SER A 98 -3.86 9.52 -18.51
CA SER A 98 -2.57 8.99 -18.96
C SER A 98 -1.50 9.17 -17.87
N PRO A 99 -0.63 8.17 -17.64
CA PRO A 99 -0.42 7.03 -18.52
C PRO A 99 -1.06 5.71 -18.09
N PHE A 100 -1.58 5.63 -16.87
CA PHE A 100 -2.12 4.39 -16.32
C PHE A 100 -3.65 4.26 -16.45
N ASN A 101 -4.37 5.37 -16.65
CA ASN A 101 -5.83 5.44 -16.72
C ASN A 101 -6.55 4.73 -15.56
N LEU A 102 -5.97 4.77 -14.36
CA LEU A 102 -6.53 4.12 -13.17
C LEU A 102 -7.79 4.83 -12.69
N TYR A 103 -8.68 4.12 -12.02
CA TYR A 103 -9.93 4.67 -11.52
C TYR A 103 -9.89 4.87 -10.00
N THR A 104 -10.55 5.92 -9.52
CA THR A 104 -10.84 6.14 -8.11
C THR A 104 -12.30 6.56 -7.97
N SER A 105 -13.00 6.04 -6.95
CA SER A 105 -14.40 6.40 -6.69
C SER A 105 -14.56 7.88 -6.31
N ASN A 106 -15.61 8.51 -6.85
CA ASN A 106 -15.90 9.93 -6.61
C ASN A 106 -16.59 10.19 -5.26
N ALA A 107 -17.01 9.14 -4.56
CA ALA A 107 -17.74 9.22 -3.30
C ALA A 107 -17.37 8.03 -2.41
N SER A 108 -17.48 8.25 -1.10
CA SER A 108 -17.38 7.22 -0.06
C SER A 108 -18.59 7.36 0.88
N PRO A 109 -19.53 6.39 0.93
CA PRO A 109 -19.54 5.11 0.20
C PRO A 109 -19.60 5.24 -1.32
N VAL A 110 -19.15 4.19 -2.02
CA VAL A 110 -19.16 4.14 -3.49
C VAL A 110 -20.59 4.13 -4.00
N VAL A 111 -20.83 4.90 -5.05
CA VAL A 111 -22.15 5.08 -5.67
C VAL A 111 -22.23 4.31 -6.98
N CYS A 112 -23.30 3.55 -7.16
CA CYS A 112 -23.57 2.83 -8.38
C CYS A 112 -24.01 3.79 -9.50
N LYS A 113 -23.38 3.70 -10.67
CA LYS A 113 -23.73 4.42 -11.89
C LYS A 113 -24.77 3.66 -12.70
N SER A 114 -24.54 2.37 -12.94
CA SER A 114 -25.43 1.50 -13.73
C SER A 114 -25.24 0.03 -13.34
N GLY A 115 -26.12 -0.86 -13.81
CA GLY A 115 -25.97 -2.31 -13.61
C GLY A 115 -26.30 -2.82 -12.20
N CYS A 116 -26.73 -1.94 -11.29
CA CYS A 116 -27.27 -2.27 -9.98
C CYS A 116 -28.81 -2.14 -9.96
N THR A 117 -29.44 -2.52 -8.86
CA THR A 117 -30.90 -2.42 -8.67
C THR A 117 -31.39 -0.98 -8.52
N SER A 118 -30.54 -0.10 -7.98
CA SER A 118 -30.79 1.33 -7.81
C SER A 118 -29.57 2.16 -8.24
N ASN A 119 -29.69 2.82 -9.40
CA ASN A 119 -28.68 3.77 -9.87
C ASN A 119 -28.63 4.99 -8.94
N ASN A 120 -27.43 5.55 -8.76
CA ASN A 120 -27.09 6.58 -7.78
C ASN A 120 -27.28 6.17 -6.31
N GLY A 121 -27.58 4.89 -6.04
CA GLY A 121 -27.58 4.32 -4.69
C GLY A 121 -26.19 3.84 -4.27
N THR A 122 -25.99 3.70 -2.96
CA THR A 122 -24.79 3.09 -2.38
C THR A 122 -24.60 1.65 -2.86
N VAL A 123 -23.37 1.29 -3.19
CA VAL A 123 -22.99 -0.08 -3.53
C VAL A 123 -22.90 -0.93 -2.26
N GLN A 124 -23.75 -1.94 -2.17
CA GLN A 124 -23.87 -2.77 -0.97
C GLN A 124 -24.37 -4.18 -1.26
N LEU A 125 -23.92 -5.12 -0.45
CA LEU A 125 -24.43 -6.49 -0.35
C LEU A 125 -25.21 -6.59 0.96
N ILE A 126 -26.51 -6.80 0.89
CA ILE A 126 -27.39 -6.86 2.06
C ILE A 126 -27.82 -8.30 2.30
N GLY A 127 -27.63 -8.73 3.53
CA GLY A 127 -27.98 -10.04 4.06
C GLY A 127 -28.97 -10.04 5.22
N PHE A 128 -29.20 -8.89 5.83
CA PHE A 128 -30.24 -8.68 6.84
C PHE A 128 -30.75 -7.24 6.88
N GLY A 129 -31.97 -7.06 7.40
CA GLY A 129 -32.67 -5.78 7.41
C GLY A 129 -33.72 -5.70 6.30
N SER A 130 -34.27 -4.51 6.07
CA SER A 130 -35.35 -4.27 5.11
C SER A 130 -34.88 -3.84 3.71
N GLY A 131 -33.56 -3.87 3.44
CA GLY A 131 -32.98 -3.44 2.18
C GLY A 131 -32.71 -4.59 1.21
N SER A 132 -32.37 -4.26 -0.03
CA SER A 132 -31.86 -5.20 -1.03
C SER A 132 -30.41 -4.88 -1.41
N SER A 133 -29.66 -5.90 -1.83
CA SER A 133 -28.33 -5.69 -2.40
C SER A 133 -28.41 -4.73 -3.60
N ASN A 134 -27.49 -3.77 -3.63
CA ASN A 134 -27.32 -2.81 -4.71
C ASN A 134 -25.89 -2.91 -5.26
N PHE A 135 -25.50 -4.12 -5.61
CA PHE A 135 -24.20 -4.42 -6.21
C PHE A 135 -24.39 -4.74 -7.70
N PRO A 136 -23.41 -4.43 -8.58
CA PRO A 136 -23.52 -4.75 -10.00
C PRO A 136 -23.85 -6.23 -10.25
N SER A 137 -24.67 -6.51 -11.28
CA SER A 137 -25.07 -7.87 -11.64
C SER A 137 -23.96 -8.65 -12.36
N ILE A 138 -22.81 -8.81 -11.70
CA ILE A 138 -21.64 -9.52 -12.20
C ILE A 138 -21.58 -10.95 -11.68
N ASN A 139 -21.00 -11.84 -12.48
CA ASN A 139 -20.78 -13.24 -12.11
C ASN A 139 -19.46 -13.36 -11.35
N ASN A 140 -19.40 -14.28 -10.39
CA ASN A 140 -18.17 -14.62 -9.68
C ASN A 140 -17.26 -15.57 -10.47
N SER A 141 -16.15 -15.99 -9.86
CA SER A 141 -15.10 -16.78 -10.50
C SER A 141 -15.15 -18.28 -10.15
N GLU A 142 -16.31 -18.77 -9.72
CA GLU A 142 -16.52 -20.20 -9.45
C GLU A 142 -16.60 -21.02 -10.75
N SER A 143 -16.36 -22.33 -10.66
CA SER A 143 -16.51 -23.25 -11.81
C SER A 143 -17.94 -23.28 -12.36
N ALA A 144 -18.94 -23.11 -11.48
CA ALA A 144 -20.33 -22.86 -11.83
C ALA A 144 -20.68 -21.43 -11.41
N ALA A 145 -20.40 -20.48 -12.30
CA ALA A 145 -20.50 -19.05 -11.99
C ALA A 145 -21.94 -18.65 -11.62
N ARG A 146 -22.08 -17.93 -10.51
CA ARG A 146 -23.34 -17.34 -10.03
C ARG A 146 -23.16 -15.85 -9.79
N LYS A 147 -24.26 -15.10 -9.62
CA LYS A 147 -24.18 -13.67 -9.31
C LYS A 147 -23.54 -13.48 -7.94
N VAL A 148 -22.66 -12.48 -7.81
CA VAL A 148 -21.99 -12.16 -6.54
C VAL A 148 -23.02 -11.88 -5.44
N THR A 149 -24.15 -11.24 -5.77
CA THR A 149 -25.27 -10.99 -4.83
C THR A 149 -25.90 -12.28 -4.31
N ASP A 150 -26.12 -13.25 -5.19
CA ASP A 150 -26.75 -14.54 -4.85
C ASP A 150 -25.79 -15.38 -4.03
N ALA A 151 -24.50 -15.32 -4.39
CA ALA A 151 -23.43 -15.96 -3.65
C ALA A 151 -23.34 -15.46 -2.21
N PHE A 152 -23.33 -14.14 -2.04
CA PHE A 152 -23.27 -13.51 -0.74
C PHE A 152 -24.50 -13.84 0.12
N ALA A 153 -25.71 -13.82 -0.47
CA ALA A 153 -26.93 -14.16 0.24
C ALA A 153 -26.93 -15.63 0.72
N SER A 154 -26.56 -16.57 -0.15
CA SER A 154 -26.53 -17.99 0.22
C SER A 154 -25.44 -18.32 1.24
N ASP A 155 -24.23 -17.80 1.07
CA ASP A 155 -23.08 -18.24 1.87
C ASP A 155 -23.01 -17.59 3.26
N LEU A 156 -23.49 -16.35 3.36
CA LEU A 156 -23.33 -15.52 4.56
C LEU A 156 -24.65 -15.15 5.24
N ASN A 157 -25.79 -15.55 4.68
CA ASN A 157 -27.10 -15.17 5.20
C ASN A 157 -28.17 -16.27 5.16
N ASP A 158 -27.87 -17.43 4.58
CA ASP A 158 -28.72 -18.61 4.71
C ASP A 158 -28.45 -19.29 6.08
N PRO A 159 -29.47 -19.46 6.94
CA PRO A 159 -29.31 -20.18 8.21
C PRO A 159 -28.76 -21.60 8.06
N ALA A 160 -28.92 -22.26 6.90
CA ALA A 160 -28.29 -23.55 6.64
C ALA A 160 -26.75 -23.48 6.67
N ASN A 161 -26.17 -22.32 6.34
CA ASN A 161 -24.74 -22.09 6.25
C ASN A 161 -24.17 -21.26 7.42
N THR A 162 -25.01 -20.48 8.11
CA THR A 162 -24.56 -19.56 9.18
C THR A 162 -24.94 -20.00 10.59
N ARG A 163 -25.77 -21.03 10.74
CA ARG A 163 -26.20 -21.52 12.05
C ARG A 163 -25.10 -22.33 12.72
N VAL A 164 -24.80 -21.96 13.97
CA VAL A 164 -23.91 -22.68 14.88
C VAL A 164 -24.74 -23.25 16.01
N SER A 165 -24.61 -24.55 16.29
CA SER A 165 -25.33 -25.22 17.37
C SER A 165 -24.33 -25.78 18.38
N ALA A 166 -24.53 -25.46 19.65
CA ALA A 166 -23.81 -26.11 20.74
C ALA A 166 -24.51 -27.41 21.16
N ASP A 167 -25.84 -27.37 21.28
CA ASP A 167 -26.69 -28.52 21.58
C ASP A 167 -28.12 -28.30 21.07
N ALA A 168 -29.05 -29.20 21.38
CA ALA A 168 -30.45 -29.13 20.94
C ALA A 168 -31.20 -27.87 21.44
N ASN A 169 -30.73 -27.27 22.53
CA ASN A 169 -31.34 -26.12 23.20
C ASN A 169 -30.54 -24.82 23.02
N ASN A 170 -29.29 -24.90 22.55
CA ASN A 170 -28.39 -23.76 22.45
C ASN A 170 -27.86 -23.63 21.02
N SER A 171 -28.34 -22.60 20.32
CA SER A 171 -27.94 -22.34 18.94
C SER A 171 -28.01 -20.87 18.62
N GLY A 172 -27.29 -20.46 17.59
CA GLY A 172 -27.44 -19.13 17.03
C GLY A 172 -27.12 -19.13 15.55
N TYR A 173 -27.38 -18.00 14.91
CA TYR A 173 -26.96 -17.74 13.54
C TYR A 173 -26.44 -16.31 13.44
N PHE A 174 -25.63 -16.05 12.42
CA PHE A 174 -25.20 -14.70 12.05
C PHE A 174 -25.65 -14.39 10.63
N ASN A 175 -25.86 -13.11 10.38
CA ASN A 175 -26.06 -12.56 9.04
C ASN A 175 -25.06 -11.40 8.85
N VAL A 176 -24.73 -11.11 7.60
CA VAL A 176 -23.71 -10.14 7.21
C VAL A 176 -24.27 -9.16 6.19
N ASN A 177 -24.03 -7.87 6.40
CA ASN A 177 -24.15 -6.80 5.41
C ASN A 177 -22.75 -6.29 5.06
N ALA A 178 -22.52 -5.90 3.82
CA ALA A 178 -21.28 -5.29 3.36
C ALA A 178 -21.57 -4.03 2.54
N VAL A 179 -20.95 -2.91 2.89
CA VAL A 179 -21.07 -1.63 2.16
C VAL A 179 -19.71 -1.28 1.56
N LEU A 180 -19.66 -1.00 0.26
CA LEU A 180 -18.41 -0.63 -0.41
C LEU A 180 -18.09 0.84 -0.06
N LEU A 181 -17.06 1.05 0.74
CA LEU A 181 -16.64 2.38 1.18
C LEU A 181 -15.79 3.08 0.12
N ASN A 182 -14.84 2.38 -0.48
CA ASN A 182 -13.91 2.95 -1.46
C ASN A 182 -13.61 1.94 -2.57
N TYR A 183 -13.43 2.44 -3.79
CA TYR A 183 -12.96 1.69 -4.95
C TYR A 183 -11.82 2.45 -5.60
N GLN A 184 -10.72 1.75 -5.85
CA GLN A 184 -9.64 2.26 -6.69
C GLN A 184 -9.01 1.14 -7.50
N THR A 185 -8.32 1.46 -8.58
CA THR A 185 -7.47 0.49 -9.29
C THR A 185 -6.00 0.85 -9.14
N VAL A 186 -5.16 -0.17 -9.07
CA VAL A 186 -3.70 -0.04 -8.96
C VAL A 186 -3.03 -1.02 -9.91
N ASN A 187 -1.78 -0.75 -10.30
CA ASN A 187 -1.01 -1.70 -11.07
C ASN A 187 -0.29 -2.69 -10.17
N VAL A 188 -0.42 -3.99 -10.48
CA VAL A 188 0.27 -5.09 -9.80
C VAL A 188 1.34 -5.65 -10.74
N GLY A 189 2.52 -5.92 -10.19
CA GLY A 189 3.70 -6.32 -10.93
C GLY A 189 4.91 -5.45 -10.60
N TYR A 190 6.10 -5.97 -10.90
CA TYR A 190 7.37 -5.26 -10.69
C TYR A 190 7.87 -4.55 -11.96
N GLN A 191 7.67 -5.19 -13.12
CA GLN A 191 8.02 -4.67 -14.44
C GLN A 191 6.83 -4.88 -15.40
N PRO A 192 6.72 -4.08 -16.47
CA PRO A 192 5.74 -4.30 -17.52
C PRO A 192 5.85 -5.70 -18.15
N PRO A 193 4.72 -6.30 -18.60
CA PRO A 193 3.37 -5.74 -18.53
C PRO A 193 2.81 -5.81 -17.10
N LEU A 194 2.29 -4.67 -16.63
CA LEU A 194 1.64 -4.57 -15.33
C LEU A 194 0.18 -5.02 -15.44
N THR A 195 -0.37 -5.58 -14.36
CA THR A 195 -1.77 -6.00 -14.31
C THR A 195 -2.56 -5.02 -13.45
N THR A 196 -3.46 -4.26 -14.07
CA THR A 196 -4.37 -3.38 -13.33
C THR A 196 -5.36 -4.21 -12.51
N THR A 197 -5.40 -3.97 -11.20
CA THR A 197 -6.17 -4.74 -10.23
C THR A 197 -7.01 -3.81 -9.36
N PRO A 198 -8.29 -4.13 -9.09
CA PRO A 198 -9.12 -3.35 -8.19
C PRO A 198 -8.72 -3.54 -6.72
N VAL A 199 -8.86 -2.48 -5.94
CA VAL A 199 -8.74 -2.42 -4.49
C VAL A 199 -10.06 -1.90 -3.94
N GLU A 200 -10.79 -2.78 -3.27
CA GLU A 200 -12.07 -2.47 -2.68
C GLU A 200 -11.99 -2.48 -1.15
N THR A 201 -12.45 -1.39 -0.54
CA THR A 201 -12.55 -1.28 0.92
C THR A 201 -14.01 -1.43 1.33
N TRP A 202 -14.30 -2.44 2.15
CA TRP A 202 -15.65 -2.80 2.55
C TRP A 202 -15.88 -2.58 4.05
N LEU A 203 -17.01 -1.98 4.41
CA LEU A 203 -17.54 -2.01 5.77
C LEU A 203 -18.43 -3.24 5.92
N ILE A 204 -17.97 -4.20 6.72
CA ILE A 204 -18.72 -5.41 7.05
C ILE A 204 -19.43 -5.17 8.38
N THR A 205 -20.74 -5.43 8.40
CA THR A 205 -21.52 -5.49 9.64
C THR A 205 -22.04 -6.90 9.80
N SER A 206 -21.68 -7.58 10.89
CA SER A 206 -22.25 -8.88 11.23
C SER A 206 -23.20 -8.74 12.42
N LYS A 207 -24.43 -9.22 12.25
CA LYS A 207 -25.42 -9.31 13.31
C LYS A 207 -25.65 -10.77 13.65
N ALA A 208 -25.49 -11.11 14.92
CA ALA A 208 -25.73 -12.46 15.40
C ALA A 208 -26.88 -12.50 16.40
N THR A 209 -27.55 -13.64 16.41
CA THR A 209 -28.67 -13.96 17.30
C THR A 209 -28.38 -15.30 17.95
N TRP A 210 -28.35 -15.36 19.28
CA TRP A 210 -28.18 -16.59 20.05
C TRP A 210 -29.44 -16.88 20.88
N THR A 211 -29.95 -18.10 20.76
CA THR A 211 -31.09 -18.60 21.53
C THR A 211 -30.59 -19.56 22.62
N GLY A 212 -30.92 -19.23 23.87
CA GLY A 212 -30.64 -20.10 25.02
C GLY A 212 -31.90 -20.83 25.48
N GLY A 213 -31.90 -22.15 25.36
CA GLY A 213 -32.97 -23.00 25.84
C GLY A 213 -32.82 -23.32 27.32
N SER A 214 -33.53 -22.59 28.15
CA SER A 214 -34.00 -23.09 29.44
C SER A 214 -35.49 -22.80 29.55
N GLY A 215 -36.25 -23.73 30.14
CA GLY A 215 -37.73 -23.85 30.05
C GLY A 215 -38.59 -22.70 30.62
N SER A 216 -38.10 -21.46 30.62
CA SER A 216 -38.86 -20.26 30.96
C SER A 216 -38.55 -19.15 29.94
N SER A 217 -39.32 -19.14 28.85
CA SER A 217 -39.33 -18.16 27.76
C SER A 217 -38.06 -18.06 26.91
N THR A 218 -38.27 -18.00 25.60
CA THR A 218 -37.32 -17.78 24.50
C THR A 218 -36.47 -16.52 24.69
N ARG A 219 -35.45 -16.56 25.56
CA ARG A 219 -34.49 -15.45 25.68
C ARG A 219 -33.53 -15.50 24.50
N ILE A 220 -33.53 -14.40 23.76
CA ILE A 220 -32.71 -14.18 22.58
C ILE A 220 -31.72 -13.08 22.93
N ALA A 221 -30.43 -13.36 22.81
CA ALA A 221 -29.40 -12.33 22.82
C ALA A 221 -28.99 -12.00 21.40
N THR A 222 -28.67 -10.73 21.17
CA THR A 222 -28.17 -10.27 19.87
C THR A 222 -26.87 -9.51 20.07
N ALA A 223 -25.93 -9.65 19.14
CA ALA A 223 -24.73 -8.83 19.06
C ALA A 223 -24.55 -8.28 17.63
N GLU A 224 -23.94 -7.11 17.50
CA GLU A 224 -23.61 -6.51 16.21
C GLU A 224 -22.16 -6.00 16.24
N GLU A 225 -21.37 -6.45 15.28
CA GLU A 225 -19.96 -6.15 15.14
C GLU A 225 -19.69 -5.55 13.77
N GLN A 226 -18.74 -4.61 13.70
CA GLN A 226 -18.34 -3.96 12.46
C GLN A 226 -16.84 -4.07 12.23
N ALA A 227 -16.47 -4.24 10.97
CA ALA A 227 -15.08 -4.29 10.55
C ALA A 227 -14.90 -3.64 9.19
N ILE A 228 -13.82 -2.89 9.02
CA ILE A 228 -13.37 -2.46 7.70
C ILE A 228 -12.41 -3.51 7.18
N VAL A 229 -12.65 -4.00 5.96
CA VAL A 229 -11.83 -5.01 5.31
C VAL A 229 -11.37 -4.50 3.94
N GLN A 230 -10.10 -4.71 3.63
CA GLN A 230 -9.50 -4.27 2.36
C GLN A 230 -8.25 -5.10 2.07
N PRO A 231 -7.81 -5.21 0.82
CA PRO A 231 -6.52 -5.83 0.53
C PRO A 231 -5.40 -4.84 0.93
N ILE A 232 -4.24 -5.38 1.30
CA ILE A 232 -3.04 -4.56 1.52
C ILE A 232 -2.31 -4.43 0.19
N TYR A 233 -2.30 -3.24 -0.40
CA TYR A 233 -1.45 -2.97 -1.56
C TYR A 233 -0.12 -2.38 -1.09
N ILE A 234 0.98 -3.02 -1.50
CA ILE A 234 2.34 -2.53 -1.19
C ILE A 234 2.94 -2.03 -2.51
N PRO A 235 3.08 -0.71 -2.68
CA PRO A 235 3.63 -0.15 -3.90
C PRO A 235 5.09 -0.56 -4.07
N THR A 236 5.44 -0.95 -5.29
CA THR A 236 6.83 -1.16 -5.70
C THR A 236 7.59 0.14 -5.44
N TRP A 237 7.10 1.27 -5.91
CA TRP A 237 7.78 2.57 -5.80
C TRP A 237 7.18 3.45 -4.72
N GLY A 238 6.93 2.93 -3.51
CA GLY A 238 6.35 3.70 -2.39
C GLY A 238 7.29 4.63 -1.62
N ASN A 239 8.57 4.66 -1.98
CA ASN A 239 9.59 5.48 -1.34
C ASN A 239 10.39 6.21 -2.42
N ALA A 240 10.81 7.43 -2.14
CA ALA A 240 11.76 8.16 -2.98
C ALA A 240 13.09 7.40 -3.09
N LEU A 241 13.58 6.91 -1.95
CA LEU A 241 14.81 6.13 -1.84
C LEU A 241 14.54 4.88 -1.02
N TYR A 242 14.95 3.71 -1.53
CA TYR A 242 14.88 2.47 -0.80
C TYR A 242 16.17 1.64 -0.90
N GLY A 243 16.75 1.27 0.24
CA GLY A 243 17.91 0.39 0.34
C GLY A 243 17.54 -1.02 0.78
N PHE A 244 17.84 -2.05 -0.02
CA PHE A 244 17.67 -3.45 0.41
C PHE A 244 18.64 -3.85 1.53
N CYS A 245 19.70 -3.08 1.73
CA CYS A 245 20.51 -3.06 2.94
C CYS A 245 20.45 -1.71 3.64
N SER A 246 20.90 -0.62 3.00
CA SER A 246 20.96 0.69 3.66
C SER A 246 20.63 1.89 2.79
N VAL A 247 20.19 2.96 3.44
CA VAL A 247 20.17 4.31 2.85
C VAL A 247 21.01 5.24 3.73
N THR A 248 21.91 5.99 3.12
CA THR A 248 22.70 7.04 3.78
C THR A 248 22.49 8.35 3.02
N MET A 249 22.06 9.38 3.74
CA MET A 249 21.93 10.74 3.22
C MET A 249 22.84 11.64 4.04
N GLN A 250 23.70 12.42 3.39
CA GLN A 250 24.62 13.34 4.05
C GLN A 250 24.98 14.49 3.13
N GLY A 251 25.24 15.69 3.64
CA GLY A 251 25.79 16.74 2.78
C GLY A 251 25.89 18.09 3.47
N SER A 252 26.95 18.83 3.20
CA SER A 252 27.15 20.18 3.76
C SER A 252 26.12 21.20 3.25
N SER A 253 25.57 20.99 2.05
CA SER A 253 24.78 21.98 1.30
C SER A 253 23.26 21.78 1.37
N GLY A 254 22.76 20.97 2.30
CA GLY A 254 21.33 20.60 2.37
C GLY A 254 21.03 19.46 1.40
N THR A 255 20.71 18.26 1.88
CA THR A 255 20.21 17.15 1.03
C THR A 255 18.77 16.91 1.40
N CYS A 256 17.87 16.83 0.42
CA CYS A 256 16.46 16.66 0.72
C CYS A 256 15.71 15.73 -0.22
N THR A 257 14.63 15.16 0.31
CA THR A 257 13.54 14.60 -0.50
C THR A 257 12.32 15.51 -0.41
N ASP A 258 11.51 15.57 -1.46
CA ASP A 258 10.16 16.12 -1.46
C ASP A 258 9.27 15.37 -2.44
N ALA A 259 7.97 15.64 -2.39
CA ALA A 259 7.00 14.97 -3.23
C ALA A 259 6.26 15.96 -4.12
N PHE A 260 5.77 15.47 -5.26
CA PHE A 260 4.85 16.19 -6.11
C PHE A 260 3.88 15.21 -6.77
N ASN A 261 2.83 15.75 -7.39
CA ASN A 261 1.87 14.97 -8.16
C ASN A 261 1.97 15.34 -9.64
N SER A 262 2.56 14.46 -10.45
CA SER A 262 2.69 14.68 -11.90
C SER A 262 1.36 14.75 -12.65
N SER A 263 0.27 14.20 -12.10
CA SER A 263 -1.07 14.31 -12.71
C SER A 263 -1.58 15.75 -12.73
N LEU A 264 -0.98 16.66 -11.96
CA LEU A 264 -1.30 18.08 -11.91
C LEU A 264 -0.30 18.94 -12.71
N GLY A 265 0.65 18.31 -13.41
CA GLY A 265 1.67 18.97 -14.22
C GLY A 265 3.11 18.66 -13.77
N ALA A 266 4.09 19.19 -14.50
CA ALA A 266 5.50 19.07 -14.17
C ALA A 266 5.83 19.63 -12.78
N TYR A 267 6.91 19.14 -12.17
CA TYR A 267 7.33 19.56 -10.83
C TYR A 267 7.37 21.10 -10.73
N GLY A 268 6.54 21.65 -9.82
CA GLY A 268 6.31 23.10 -9.71
C GLY A 268 7.14 23.78 -8.61
N GLY A 269 7.98 23.05 -7.87
CA GLY A 269 8.68 23.53 -6.67
C GLY A 269 9.82 24.52 -6.92
N GLY A 270 9.79 25.27 -8.02
CA GLY A 270 10.87 26.20 -8.39
C GLY A 270 12.02 25.49 -9.11
N ASN A 271 13.27 25.81 -8.75
CA ASN A 271 14.44 25.22 -9.38
C ASN A 271 14.74 23.83 -8.78
N PRO A 272 14.54 22.73 -9.53
CA PRO A 272 14.72 21.37 -9.01
C PRO A 272 16.17 21.07 -8.59
N SER A 273 17.14 21.88 -9.00
CA SER A 273 18.55 21.67 -8.62
C SER A 273 18.97 22.30 -7.29
N VAL A 274 18.07 23.01 -6.59
CA VAL A 274 18.41 23.71 -5.34
C VAL A 274 17.99 22.89 -4.13
N ALA A 275 18.97 22.33 -3.42
CA ALA A 275 18.73 21.54 -2.20
C ALA A 275 18.81 22.37 -0.88
N SER A 276 18.74 23.70 -0.96
CA SER A 276 19.01 24.60 0.17
C SER A 276 17.95 24.48 1.28
N GLY A 277 18.17 23.55 2.21
CA GLY A 277 17.48 23.48 3.50
C GLY A 277 16.06 22.92 3.47
N GLN A 278 15.29 23.20 2.43
CA GLN A 278 14.01 22.58 2.13
C GLN A 278 13.85 22.47 0.61
N CYS A 279 13.60 21.27 0.10
CA CYS A 279 13.11 21.06 -1.27
C CYS A 279 11.67 21.61 -1.44
N ASP A 280 11.08 22.13 -0.36
CA ASP A 280 9.70 22.60 -0.29
C ASP A 280 9.57 24.07 -0.72
N SER A 281 9.33 24.32 -2.00
CA SER A 281 8.65 25.55 -2.43
C SER A 281 7.14 25.29 -2.46
N THR A 282 6.47 25.52 -1.33
CA THR A 282 5.01 25.41 -1.10
C THR A 282 4.12 26.28 -2.01
N THR A 283 4.69 27.06 -2.94
CA THR A 283 3.89 27.97 -3.77
C THR A 283 3.18 27.27 -4.93
N ALA A 284 3.63 26.08 -5.33
CA ALA A 284 3.01 25.31 -6.40
C ALA A 284 1.97 24.31 -5.87
N SER A 285 0.80 24.29 -6.52
CA SER A 285 -0.33 23.45 -6.10
C SER A 285 -0.12 21.95 -6.29
N ASN A 286 0.93 21.54 -7.00
CA ASN A 286 1.28 20.13 -7.24
C ASN A 286 2.45 19.62 -6.40
N VAL A 287 3.07 20.46 -5.56
CA VAL A 287 4.14 20.06 -4.62
C VAL A 287 3.52 19.70 -3.27
N ILE A 288 4.02 18.63 -2.66
CA ILE A 288 3.51 18.03 -1.43
C ILE A 288 4.65 18.00 -0.41
N GLY A 289 4.49 18.77 0.66
CA GLY A 289 5.51 18.89 1.72
C GLY A 289 5.73 17.62 2.56
N ALA A 290 4.90 16.58 2.38
CA ALA A 290 5.07 15.27 3.03
C ALA A 290 4.55 14.13 2.13
N GLY A 291 5.46 13.38 1.52
CA GLY A 291 5.14 12.22 0.67
C GLY A 291 6.37 11.45 0.15
N ALA A 292 7.58 11.98 0.32
CA ALA A 292 8.82 11.43 -0.23
C ALA A 292 9.60 10.65 0.82
N SER A 293 9.01 9.54 1.22
CA SER A 293 9.56 8.68 2.27
C SER A 293 10.88 8.03 1.85
N VAL A 294 11.75 7.79 2.82
CA VAL A 294 13.03 7.06 2.64
C VAL A 294 12.95 5.77 3.44
N GLY A 295 13.37 4.65 2.86
CA GLY A 295 13.30 3.36 3.55
C GLY A 295 14.53 2.50 3.38
N ALA A 296 14.78 1.61 4.33
CA ALA A 296 15.73 0.54 4.14
C ALA A 296 15.31 -0.71 4.91
N ASN A 297 15.66 -1.87 4.39
CA ASN A 297 15.50 -3.15 5.08
C ASN A 297 16.40 -3.27 6.32
N GLY A 298 17.66 -2.86 6.20
CA GLY A 298 18.64 -2.89 7.29
C GLY A 298 18.64 -1.60 8.11
N GLY A 299 19.17 -0.51 7.54
CA GLY A 299 19.23 0.76 8.27
C GLY A 299 19.26 2.03 7.43
N VAL A 300 18.78 3.12 8.03
CA VAL A 300 18.78 4.46 7.44
C VAL A 300 19.64 5.38 8.28
N THR A 301 20.60 6.07 7.65
CA THR A 301 21.49 7.05 8.29
C THR A 301 21.30 8.43 7.67
N LEU A 302 20.90 9.41 8.49
CA LEU A 302 20.78 10.81 8.10
C LEU A 302 21.87 11.63 8.80
N GLY A 303 22.78 12.20 8.02
CA GLY A 303 23.84 13.09 8.49
C GLY A 303 23.33 14.52 8.76
N SER A 304 24.27 15.46 8.90
CA SER A 304 23.95 16.88 9.05
C SER A 304 23.30 17.47 7.80
N ASN A 305 22.42 18.44 7.99
CA ASN A 305 21.71 19.19 6.93
C ASN A 305 20.96 18.28 5.95
N VAL A 306 20.24 17.29 6.47
CA VAL A 306 19.34 16.43 5.70
C VAL A 306 17.90 16.72 6.08
N THR A 307 16.99 16.68 5.10
CA THR A 307 15.54 16.76 5.31
C THR A 307 14.84 15.66 4.50
N VAL A 308 14.07 14.80 5.16
CA VAL A 308 13.20 13.80 4.53
C VAL A 308 11.77 14.30 4.65
N SER A 309 11.17 14.68 3.52
CA SER A 309 9.79 15.16 3.47
C SER A 309 8.80 14.00 3.33
N GLY A 310 8.83 13.10 4.32
CA GLY A 310 8.03 11.89 4.38
C GLY A 310 8.42 11.06 5.61
N ASP A 311 8.04 9.79 5.61
CA ASP A 311 8.42 8.86 6.67
C ASP A 311 9.82 8.28 6.42
N VAL A 312 10.47 7.87 7.50
CA VAL A 312 11.61 6.96 7.45
C VAL A 312 11.15 5.55 7.81
N VAL A 313 11.26 4.61 6.87
CA VAL A 313 10.77 3.24 7.05
C VAL A 313 11.95 2.28 7.27
N ILE A 314 12.00 1.64 8.43
CA ILE A 314 12.99 0.60 8.76
C ILE A 314 12.33 -0.77 8.63
N GLY A 315 12.78 -1.57 7.65
CA GLY A 315 12.29 -2.91 7.41
C GLY A 315 12.61 -3.88 8.56
N THR A 316 11.90 -5.00 8.61
CA THR A 316 12.02 -6.02 9.67
C THR A 316 13.21 -6.97 9.48
N GLY A 317 14.26 -6.55 8.76
CA GLY A 317 15.49 -7.31 8.54
C GLY A 317 16.25 -6.87 7.28
N GLY A 318 17.58 -6.96 7.31
CA GLY A 318 18.44 -6.67 6.15
C GLY A 318 18.57 -7.86 5.20
N SER A 319 19.03 -7.62 3.96
CA SER A 319 19.51 -8.67 3.07
C SER A 319 20.69 -9.44 3.70
N SER A 320 20.94 -10.67 3.24
CA SER A 320 22.08 -11.47 3.72
C SER A 320 23.39 -10.69 3.56
N GLY A 321 24.14 -10.53 4.66
CA GLY A 321 25.39 -9.75 4.68
C GLY A 321 25.21 -8.25 4.93
N CYS A 322 23.98 -7.77 5.14
CA CYS A 322 23.73 -6.40 5.52
C CYS A 322 24.12 -6.13 6.98
N THR A 323 25.02 -5.16 7.19
CA THR A 323 25.49 -4.75 8.52
C THR A 323 24.76 -3.53 9.06
N ALA A 324 24.07 -2.78 8.20
CA ALA A 324 23.29 -1.62 8.61
C ALA A 324 22.06 -2.06 9.39
N THR A 325 21.78 -1.39 10.51
CA THR A 325 20.62 -1.69 11.36
C THR A 325 20.00 -0.40 11.90
N GLY A 326 18.67 -0.34 11.90
CA GLY A 326 17.92 0.70 12.59
C GLY A 326 18.03 2.08 11.94
N TYR A 327 17.60 3.08 12.72
CA TYR A 327 17.68 4.49 12.33
C TYR A 327 18.83 5.18 13.07
N SER A 328 19.62 5.98 12.36
CA SER A 328 20.67 6.83 12.91
C SER A 328 20.59 8.23 12.32
N GLY A 329 20.42 9.26 13.14
CA GLY A 329 20.27 10.65 12.69
C GLY A 329 19.35 11.45 13.62
N SER A 330 19.13 12.72 13.28
CA SER A 330 18.17 13.57 14.02
C SER A 330 16.76 13.35 13.50
N THR A 331 15.80 13.02 14.36
CA THR A 331 14.38 12.92 13.96
C THR A 331 13.81 14.25 13.51
N SER A 332 14.43 15.39 13.87
CA SER A 332 14.07 16.71 13.34
C SER A 332 14.32 16.85 11.83
N SER A 333 15.14 15.96 11.26
CA SER A 333 15.37 15.87 9.82
C SER A 333 14.27 15.09 9.09
N VAL A 334 13.24 14.60 9.78
CA VAL A 334 12.14 13.82 9.20
C VAL A 334 10.84 14.59 9.45
N LEU A 335 10.13 14.98 8.38
CA LEU A 335 8.86 15.68 8.50
C LEU A 335 7.70 14.74 8.85
N GLY A 336 7.79 13.46 8.45
CA GLY A 336 6.89 12.39 8.87
C GLY A 336 7.35 11.71 10.17
N GLN A 337 7.32 10.38 10.18
CA GLN A 337 7.70 9.57 11.33
C GLN A 337 8.80 8.55 10.98
N VAL A 338 9.58 8.15 11.98
CA VAL A 338 10.42 6.96 11.88
C VAL A 338 9.57 5.75 12.29
N ILE A 339 9.26 4.88 11.34
CA ILE A 339 8.37 3.74 11.54
C ILE A 339 9.05 2.43 11.13
N ASN A 340 8.56 1.33 11.71
CA ASN A 340 8.95 -0.01 11.25
C ASN A 340 8.04 -0.45 10.10
N GLY A 341 8.64 -0.97 9.04
CA GLY A 341 7.94 -1.52 7.88
C GLY A 341 8.19 -3.02 7.70
N PRO A 342 7.40 -3.69 6.85
CA PRO A 342 7.69 -5.06 6.44
C PRO A 342 9.01 -5.13 5.66
N TYR A 343 9.67 -6.29 5.70
CA TYR A 343 10.77 -6.58 4.79
C TYR A 343 10.31 -6.47 3.33
N LYS A 344 11.10 -5.77 2.51
CA LYS A 344 10.89 -5.64 1.07
C LYS A 344 11.91 -6.49 0.33
N ALA A 345 11.47 -7.55 -0.34
CA ALA A 345 12.38 -8.37 -1.13
C ALA A 345 12.96 -7.55 -2.29
N PRO A 346 14.26 -7.74 -2.63
CA PRO A 346 14.81 -7.25 -3.87
C PRO A 346 14.01 -7.82 -5.04
N PRO A 347 13.78 -7.03 -6.07
CA PRO A 347 13.07 -7.46 -7.25
C PRO A 347 13.86 -8.46 -8.10
N PRO A 348 13.17 -9.20 -8.99
CA PRO A 348 13.83 -9.98 -10.02
C PRO A 348 14.73 -9.10 -10.88
N MET A 349 15.93 -9.60 -11.16
CA MET A 349 16.84 -8.98 -12.11
C MET A 349 16.44 -9.35 -13.54
N PRO A 350 16.59 -8.43 -14.53
CA PRO A 350 16.46 -8.80 -15.93
C PRO A 350 17.49 -9.87 -16.29
N SER A 351 17.08 -10.82 -17.13
CA SER A 351 17.95 -11.81 -17.74
C SER A 351 18.45 -11.31 -19.09
N PHE A 352 19.74 -11.50 -19.37
CA PHE A 352 20.33 -11.18 -20.66
C PHE A 352 20.48 -12.44 -21.51
N ARG A 353 20.40 -12.28 -22.82
CA ARG A 353 20.68 -13.37 -23.77
C ARG A 353 22.09 -13.93 -23.56
N SER A 354 22.25 -15.23 -23.82
CA SER A 354 23.58 -15.87 -23.84
C SER A 354 24.53 -15.13 -24.78
N ASN A 355 25.80 -15.03 -24.39
CA ASN A 355 26.87 -14.28 -25.08
C ASN A 355 26.74 -12.75 -25.11
N PHE A 356 25.65 -12.14 -24.62
CA PHE A 356 25.59 -10.69 -24.48
C PHE A 356 26.67 -10.19 -23.50
N PRO A 357 27.43 -9.11 -23.77
CA PRO A 357 27.30 -8.16 -24.88
C PRO A 357 28.13 -8.45 -26.16
N GLY A 358 28.70 -9.65 -26.31
CA GLY A 358 29.86 -9.92 -27.16
C GLY A 358 29.78 -9.55 -28.65
N SER A 359 28.62 -9.67 -29.29
CA SER A 359 28.44 -9.29 -30.71
C SER A 359 27.51 -8.09 -30.91
N ALA A 360 27.08 -7.43 -29.83
CA ALA A 360 26.20 -6.27 -29.93
C ALA A 360 27.01 -5.03 -30.35
N PRO A 361 26.41 -4.09 -31.09
CA PRO A 361 27.10 -2.87 -31.52
C PRO A 361 27.42 -1.94 -30.33
N SER A 362 28.49 -1.16 -30.48
CA SER A 362 28.91 -0.14 -29.52
C SER A 362 28.77 1.25 -30.13
N TYR A 363 28.39 2.23 -29.30
CA TYR A 363 28.20 3.62 -29.70
C TYR A 363 29.09 4.53 -28.85
N SER A 364 29.95 5.32 -29.51
CA SER A 364 30.76 6.34 -28.87
C SER A 364 30.37 7.70 -29.42
N LEU A 365 29.72 8.51 -28.58
CA LEU A 365 29.24 9.84 -28.94
C LEU A 365 30.21 10.89 -28.44
N SER A 366 30.56 11.81 -29.33
CA SER A 366 31.45 12.94 -29.08
C SER A 366 30.70 14.27 -29.20
N SER A 367 31.34 15.38 -28.88
CA SER A 367 30.77 16.74 -28.98
C SER A 367 29.95 16.95 -30.27
N GLY A 368 28.68 17.32 -30.12
CA GLY A 368 27.73 17.58 -31.21
C GLY A 368 27.17 16.33 -31.92
N SER A 369 27.52 15.13 -31.48
CA SER A 369 26.99 13.88 -32.04
C SER A 369 25.55 13.64 -31.58
N VAL A 370 24.65 13.25 -32.49
CA VAL A 370 23.29 12.80 -32.16
C VAL A 370 23.12 11.37 -32.65
N GLN A 371 22.69 10.46 -31.77
CA GLN A 371 22.39 9.07 -32.12
C GLN A 371 20.96 8.72 -31.73
N VAL A 372 20.16 8.35 -32.72
CA VAL A 372 18.81 7.81 -32.51
C VAL A 372 18.85 6.29 -32.46
N LEU A 373 18.23 5.69 -31.44
CA LEU A 373 18.05 4.25 -31.30
C LEU A 373 16.56 3.92 -31.16
N PRO A 374 16.08 2.80 -31.75
CA PRO A 374 16.84 1.87 -32.60
C PRO A 374 17.27 2.52 -33.93
N VAL A 375 18.30 1.97 -34.57
CA VAL A 375 18.89 2.59 -35.77
C VAL A 375 17.85 2.60 -36.89
N GLY A 376 17.67 3.76 -37.53
CA GLY A 376 16.67 3.97 -38.58
C GLY A 376 15.29 4.40 -38.07
N ALA A 377 15.09 4.49 -36.75
CA ALA A 377 13.88 5.09 -36.20
C ALA A 377 13.87 6.61 -36.41
N THR A 378 12.67 7.18 -36.55
CA THR A 378 12.47 8.63 -36.61
C THR A 378 12.21 9.17 -35.21
N TRP A 379 13.07 10.07 -34.75
CA TRP A 379 12.83 10.83 -33.53
C TRP A 379 11.78 11.92 -33.75
N SER A 380 10.75 11.94 -32.91
CA SER A 380 9.85 13.10 -32.77
C SER A 380 9.59 13.33 -31.28
N ASN A 381 9.70 14.58 -30.85
CA ASN A 381 9.47 14.97 -29.47
C ASN A 381 8.02 15.44 -29.22
N ASN A 382 7.19 15.63 -30.26
CA ASN A 382 5.83 16.15 -30.12
C ASN A 382 4.81 15.34 -30.95
N PRO A 383 3.70 14.85 -30.34
CA PRO A 383 3.39 14.85 -28.91
C PRO A 383 4.23 13.83 -28.11
N PHE A 384 4.40 14.04 -26.79
CA PHE A 384 4.95 13.05 -25.85
C PHE A 384 3.80 12.42 -25.01
N PRO A 385 3.80 11.09 -24.79
CA PRO A 385 4.62 10.11 -25.48
C PRO A 385 4.33 10.13 -26.98
N GLN A 386 5.31 9.81 -27.82
CA GLN A 386 5.10 9.70 -29.25
C GLN A 386 4.05 8.61 -29.53
N THR A 387 2.83 9.00 -29.88
CA THR A 387 1.70 8.08 -30.12
C THR A 387 1.58 7.65 -31.58
N THR A 388 2.23 8.37 -32.50
CA THR A 388 2.18 8.13 -33.94
C THR A 388 3.59 7.89 -34.50
N GLY A 389 3.73 6.83 -35.32
CA GLY A 389 4.99 6.49 -35.98
C GLY A 389 5.96 5.64 -35.18
N VAL A 390 5.58 5.09 -34.02
CA VAL A 390 6.38 4.10 -33.28
C VAL A 390 6.29 2.73 -33.97
N SER A 391 6.85 2.64 -35.16
CA SER A 391 7.26 1.37 -35.74
C SER A 391 8.78 1.35 -35.67
N PRO A 392 9.40 0.69 -34.70
CA PRO A 392 10.75 0.26 -34.93
C PRO A 392 10.62 -1.06 -35.71
N ALA A 393 10.46 -0.96 -37.03
CA ALA A 393 10.58 -2.11 -37.93
C ALA A 393 12.05 -2.44 -38.23
N THR A 394 12.95 -2.19 -37.27
CA THR A 394 14.38 -2.36 -37.47
C THR A 394 14.91 -3.38 -36.47
N ASN A 395 15.59 -4.40 -36.97
CA ASN A 395 16.18 -5.44 -36.14
C ASN A 395 17.54 -5.00 -35.56
N SER A 396 17.73 -3.71 -35.28
CA SER A 396 19.02 -3.11 -34.92
C SER A 396 18.85 -1.92 -33.97
N PRO A 397 19.63 -1.81 -32.88
CA PRO A 397 20.81 -2.60 -32.57
C PRO A 397 20.48 -3.98 -31.99
N CYS A 398 21.23 -4.99 -32.43
CA CYS A 398 21.01 -6.38 -32.04
C CYS A 398 22.29 -7.20 -32.26
N MET A 399 22.44 -8.32 -31.54
CA MET A 399 23.48 -9.32 -31.87
C MET A 399 23.17 -10.13 -33.13
N ASP A 400 21.89 -10.19 -33.55
CA ASP A 400 21.40 -10.85 -34.76
C ASP A 400 20.18 -10.13 -35.36
N THR A 401 19.26 -10.82 -36.04
CA THR A 401 18.06 -10.21 -36.64
C THR A 401 16.78 -10.38 -35.81
N SER A 402 16.88 -10.81 -34.54
CA SER A 402 15.71 -11.16 -33.72
C SER A 402 15.16 -10.03 -32.85
N CYS A 403 15.94 -8.97 -32.61
CA CYS A 403 15.53 -7.87 -31.74
C CYS A 403 14.40 -7.05 -32.37
N ASN A 404 13.39 -6.72 -31.57
CA ASN A 404 12.26 -5.87 -31.97
C ASN A 404 11.84 -4.89 -30.87
N GLY A 405 12.63 -4.79 -29.78
CA GLY A 405 12.36 -3.90 -28.66
C GLY A 405 11.30 -4.41 -27.68
N THR A 406 10.82 -5.65 -27.82
CA THR A 406 9.93 -6.28 -26.81
C THR A 406 10.75 -6.82 -25.63
N SER A 407 10.10 -7.11 -24.51
CA SER A 407 10.76 -7.72 -23.34
C SER A 407 11.45 -9.06 -23.65
N THR A 408 10.92 -9.82 -24.61
CA THR A 408 11.48 -11.11 -25.05
C THR A 408 12.62 -10.97 -26.06
N HIS A 409 12.67 -9.85 -26.79
CA HIS A 409 13.66 -9.58 -27.83
C HIS A 409 14.07 -8.10 -27.77
N PRO A 410 14.75 -7.67 -26.70
CA PRO A 410 15.15 -6.28 -26.48
C PRO A 410 16.17 -5.85 -27.52
N TYR A 411 16.34 -4.55 -27.74
CA TYR A 411 17.47 -4.04 -28.51
C TYR A 411 18.77 -4.25 -27.74
N GLU A 412 19.77 -4.88 -28.35
CA GLU A 412 21.01 -5.28 -27.68
C GLU A 412 22.15 -4.35 -28.09
N ILE A 413 22.77 -3.70 -27.11
CA ILE A 413 23.85 -2.72 -27.28
C ILE A 413 25.02 -3.12 -26.38
N SER A 414 26.22 -3.25 -26.93
CA SER A 414 27.37 -3.66 -26.14
C SER A 414 27.82 -2.56 -25.18
N SER A 415 28.00 -1.35 -25.70
CA SER A 415 28.37 -0.22 -24.87
C SER A 415 27.91 1.11 -25.46
N ILE A 416 27.55 2.03 -24.58
CA ILE A 416 27.34 3.44 -24.91
C ILE A 416 28.31 4.28 -24.08
N THR A 417 29.11 5.10 -24.76
CA THR A 417 30.03 6.05 -24.12
C THR A 417 29.80 7.45 -24.67
N MET A 418 29.53 8.43 -23.80
CA MET A 418 29.27 9.81 -24.21
C MET A 418 30.26 10.75 -23.52
N SER A 419 31.05 11.49 -24.31
CA SER A 419 32.10 12.38 -23.79
C SER A 419 32.28 13.66 -24.63
N GLY A 420 32.78 14.71 -23.99
CA GLY A 420 32.94 16.05 -24.58
C GLY A 420 31.62 16.84 -24.64
N GLY A 421 31.69 18.15 -24.91
CA GLY A 421 30.52 18.98 -25.21
C GLY A 421 30.32 20.22 -24.34
N GLY A 422 30.90 20.31 -23.14
CA GLY A 422 30.95 21.54 -22.32
C GLY A 422 29.61 22.19 -21.95
N GLY A 423 28.48 21.55 -22.26
CA GLY A 423 27.12 22.12 -22.19
C GLY A 423 26.71 22.92 -23.44
N GLY A 424 25.41 22.94 -23.75
CA GLY A 424 24.83 23.72 -24.86
C GLY A 424 24.71 22.95 -26.18
N SER A 425 24.79 23.65 -27.33
CA SER A 425 24.55 23.07 -28.67
C SER A 425 25.56 22.01 -29.12
N SER A 426 26.65 21.82 -28.37
CA SER A 426 27.70 20.83 -28.64
C SER A 426 27.60 19.59 -27.75
N THR A 427 26.51 19.43 -27.00
CA THR A 427 26.28 18.27 -26.14
C THR A 427 26.03 17.02 -26.99
N PRO A 428 26.73 15.88 -26.76
CA PRO A 428 26.35 14.61 -27.37
C PRO A 428 24.96 14.18 -26.91
N VAL A 429 24.08 13.83 -27.84
CA VAL A 429 22.69 13.43 -27.55
C VAL A 429 22.45 11.99 -27.95
N LEU A 430 21.98 11.18 -27.01
CA LEU A 430 21.40 9.86 -27.27
C LEU A 430 19.89 9.96 -27.23
N GLU A 431 19.22 9.59 -28.31
CA GLU A 431 17.77 9.63 -28.46
C GLU A 431 17.23 8.21 -28.47
N LEU A 432 16.51 7.80 -27.42
CA LEU A 432 15.89 6.48 -27.29
C LEU A 432 14.41 6.58 -27.63
N VAL A 433 14.00 5.88 -28.69
CA VAL A 433 12.59 5.81 -29.06
C VAL A 433 11.87 4.86 -28.11
N GLY A 434 10.82 5.38 -27.46
CA GLY A 434 10.02 4.64 -26.50
C GLY A 434 8.66 4.21 -27.05
N GLY A 435 8.01 3.30 -26.33
CA GLY A 435 6.65 2.85 -26.63
C GLY A 435 5.60 3.93 -26.34
N SER A 436 4.35 3.66 -26.73
CA SER A 436 3.23 4.59 -26.57
C SER A 436 2.59 4.54 -25.17
N SER A 437 2.81 3.47 -24.41
CA SER A 437 2.24 3.25 -23.08
C SER A 437 3.27 2.62 -22.12
N PRO A 438 3.13 2.79 -20.79
CA PRO A 438 3.98 2.13 -19.81
C PRO A 438 3.73 0.60 -19.76
N LEU A 439 2.62 0.12 -20.34
CA LEU A 439 2.32 -1.31 -20.47
C LEU A 439 3.03 -1.94 -21.68
N ASP A 440 3.36 -1.12 -22.68
CA ASP A 440 4.02 -1.52 -23.93
C ASP A 440 5.31 -0.71 -24.17
N PRO A 441 6.30 -0.74 -23.25
CA PRO A 441 7.53 0.02 -23.43
C PRO A 441 8.48 -0.64 -24.43
N VAL A 442 9.48 0.11 -24.89
CA VAL A 442 10.60 -0.43 -25.68
C VAL A 442 11.76 -0.80 -24.76
N TYR A 443 12.29 -2.01 -24.93
CA TYR A 443 13.36 -2.55 -24.11
C TYR A 443 14.73 -2.40 -24.80
N TYR A 444 15.71 -1.93 -24.04
CA TYR A 444 17.12 -1.80 -24.42
C TYR A 444 17.99 -2.54 -23.42
N ASP A 445 18.65 -3.60 -23.86
CA ASP A 445 19.69 -4.31 -23.13
C ASP A 445 21.05 -3.71 -23.47
N ILE A 446 21.72 -3.11 -22.49
CA ILE A 446 22.98 -2.39 -22.63
C ILE A 446 24.06 -3.05 -21.78
N GLY A 447 25.21 -3.40 -22.38
CA GLY A 447 26.31 -4.03 -21.66
C GLY A 447 26.95 -3.06 -20.66
N SER A 448 27.23 -1.83 -21.09
CA SER A 448 27.71 -0.74 -20.24
C SER A 448 27.26 0.62 -20.76
N LEU A 449 26.82 1.50 -19.87
CA LEU A 449 26.42 2.88 -20.18
C LEU A 449 27.25 3.84 -19.32
N SER A 450 28.01 4.71 -19.98
CA SER A 450 28.81 5.75 -19.32
C SER A 450 28.63 7.09 -20.04
N GLU A 451 28.13 8.07 -19.33
CA GLU A 451 27.96 9.43 -19.82
C GLU A 451 28.66 10.39 -18.85
N THR A 452 29.42 11.35 -19.39
CA THR A 452 30.16 12.34 -18.58
C THR A 452 29.76 13.79 -18.88
N GLN A 453 29.29 14.08 -20.09
CA GLN A 453 28.92 15.43 -20.57
C GLN A 453 27.83 15.40 -21.66
N GLY A 454 27.00 14.36 -21.69
CA GLY A 454 25.96 14.14 -22.69
C GLY A 454 24.54 14.34 -22.18
N GLN A 455 23.57 14.15 -23.08
CA GLN A 455 22.15 14.15 -22.79
C GLN A 455 21.50 12.88 -23.35
N ILE A 456 20.77 12.15 -22.51
CA ILE A 456 19.90 11.06 -22.96
C ILE A 456 18.46 11.57 -22.99
N SER A 457 17.82 11.51 -24.17
CA SER A 457 16.44 11.90 -24.41
C SER A 457 15.58 10.67 -24.73
N VAL A 458 14.33 10.64 -24.26
CA VAL A 458 13.36 9.57 -24.54
C VAL A 458 12.10 10.10 -25.20
N SER A 459 11.58 9.45 -26.24
CA SER A 459 10.36 9.89 -26.94
C SER A 459 9.06 9.25 -26.41
N GLY A 460 9.17 8.25 -25.54
CA GLY A 460 8.04 7.52 -24.95
C GLY A 460 8.50 6.67 -23.76
N TYR A 461 7.88 5.50 -23.57
CA TYR A 461 8.22 4.60 -22.47
C TYR A 461 9.36 3.65 -22.84
N VAL A 462 10.44 3.68 -22.06
CA VAL A 462 11.62 2.83 -22.26
C VAL A 462 11.97 2.05 -21.00
N VAL A 463 12.42 0.82 -21.20
CA VAL A 463 13.07 0.00 -20.17
C VAL A 463 14.52 -0.20 -20.58
N ILE A 464 15.45 0.26 -19.75
CA ILE A 464 16.90 0.18 -19.98
C ILE A 464 17.49 -0.84 -19.00
N ASN A 465 17.86 -2.01 -19.49
CA ASN A 465 18.53 -3.04 -18.70
C ASN A 465 20.04 -2.91 -18.89
N ILE A 466 20.79 -2.73 -17.80
CA ILE A 466 22.23 -2.51 -17.84
C ILE A 466 22.95 -3.66 -17.13
N LYS A 467 23.88 -4.30 -17.86
CA LYS A 467 24.56 -5.52 -17.38
C LYS A 467 25.72 -5.26 -16.43
N ALA A 468 26.68 -4.41 -16.80
CA ALA A 468 27.99 -4.39 -16.14
C ALA A 468 28.34 -3.03 -15.51
N ASN A 469 28.29 -1.93 -16.26
CA ASN A 469 28.67 -0.61 -15.73
C ASN A 469 27.60 0.44 -16.05
N PHE A 470 27.27 1.26 -15.06
CA PHE A 470 26.33 2.35 -15.22
C PHE A 470 26.85 3.61 -14.51
N SER A 471 27.11 4.65 -15.28
CA SER A 471 27.50 5.96 -14.76
C SER A 471 26.86 7.06 -15.59
N ILE A 472 26.23 8.00 -14.90
CA ILE A 472 25.66 9.23 -15.47
C ILE A 472 26.40 10.41 -14.85
N GLY A 473 26.86 11.29 -15.74
CA GLY A 473 27.62 12.49 -15.44
C GLY A 473 26.91 13.70 -16.06
N GLY A 474 27.62 14.81 -16.22
CA GLY A 474 27.23 15.82 -17.20
C GLY A 474 25.84 16.44 -17.02
N LEU A 475 25.06 16.47 -18.11
CA LEU A 475 23.70 17.02 -18.12
C LEU A 475 22.63 15.96 -17.81
N GLY A 476 23.03 14.68 -17.71
CA GLY A 476 22.17 13.57 -17.30
C GLY A 476 21.18 13.08 -18.36
N ILE A 477 20.00 12.67 -17.90
CA ILE A 477 18.89 12.16 -18.71
C ILE A 477 17.81 13.25 -18.74
N ALA A 478 17.80 14.05 -19.81
CA ALA A 478 16.88 15.18 -19.98
C ALA A 478 16.03 15.00 -21.24
N ASN A 479 14.72 15.26 -21.14
CA ASN A 479 13.80 15.19 -22.28
C ASN A 479 13.57 16.56 -22.94
N GLY A 480 13.61 16.57 -24.27
CA GLY A 480 13.47 17.75 -25.12
C GLY A 480 12.04 18.18 -25.44
N VAL A 481 11.11 18.21 -24.47
CA VAL A 481 9.76 18.78 -24.74
C VAL A 481 9.12 19.63 -23.65
N SER A 482 9.47 19.45 -22.39
CA SER A 482 9.10 20.37 -21.30
C SER A 482 9.80 19.88 -20.03
N SER A 483 9.90 20.74 -19.03
CA SER A 483 10.76 20.67 -17.85
C SER A 483 10.66 19.41 -16.94
N SER A 484 9.95 18.33 -17.27
CA SER A 484 10.04 17.03 -16.57
C SER A 484 9.42 15.89 -17.39
N ILE A 485 10.14 14.78 -17.56
CA ILE A 485 9.55 13.48 -17.91
C ILE A 485 8.79 12.98 -16.69
N PRO A 486 7.54 12.48 -16.81
CA PRO A 486 6.99 11.62 -15.78
C PRO A 486 7.96 10.44 -15.52
N PRO A 487 8.48 10.26 -14.29
CA PRO A 487 9.58 9.33 -14.02
C PRO A 487 9.29 7.89 -14.44
N GLU A 488 8.02 7.50 -14.53
CA GLU A 488 7.55 6.20 -15.02
C GLU A 488 7.87 5.93 -16.50
N CYS A 489 8.21 6.95 -17.30
CA CYS A 489 8.57 6.75 -18.71
C CYS A 489 9.96 6.12 -18.89
N VAL A 490 10.83 6.17 -17.89
CA VAL A 490 12.18 5.60 -17.96
C VAL A 490 12.38 4.67 -16.78
N VAL A 491 12.40 3.37 -17.05
CA VAL A 491 12.77 2.36 -16.04
C VAL A 491 14.18 1.88 -16.33
N ILE A 492 15.10 2.02 -15.39
CA ILE A 492 16.48 1.56 -15.48
C ILE A 492 16.68 0.40 -14.52
N ASN A 493 17.06 -0.76 -15.05
CA ASN A 493 17.39 -1.95 -14.28
C ASN A 493 18.88 -2.24 -14.39
N TYR A 494 19.62 -2.15 -13.31
CA TYR A 494 21.05 -2.46 -13.26
C TYR A 494 21.28 -3.77 -12.49
N VAL A 495 21.86 -4.77 -13.14
CA VAL A 495 22.10 -6.10 -12.52
C VAL A 495 23.51 -6.26 -11.97
N GLY A 496 24.43 -5.38 -12.37
CA GLY A 496 25.81 -5.45 -11.94
C GLY A 496 25.98 -5.20 -10.45
N THR A 497 27.19 -5.44 -9.96
CA THR A 497 27.57 -5.24 -8.56
C THR A 497 28.43 -3.99 -8.34
N ASN A 498 28.93 -3.39 -9.43
CA ASN A 498 29.73 -2.17 -9.34
C ASN A 498 28.84 -1.00 -8.92
N SER A 499 29.40 -0.01 -8.25
CA SER A 499 28.64 1.16 -7.86
C SER A 499 28.12 1.91 -9.08
N VAL A 500 26.84 2.28 -9.03
CA VAL A 500 26.21 3.21 -9.97
C VAL A 500 26.49 4.63 -9.47
N SER A 501 27.03 5.48 -10.35
CA SER A 501 27.29 6.89 -10.01
C SER A 501 26.39 7.80 -10.84
N ILE A 502 25.63 8.66 -10.17
CA ILE A 502 24.90 9.77 -10.78
C ILE A 502 25.51 11.04 -10.22
N SER A 503 26.24 11.77 -11.05
CA SER A 503 27.07 12.89 -10.57
C SER A 503 27.26 14.03 -11.56
N GLY A 504 27.92 15.12 -11.12
CA GLY A 504 28.45 16.16 -12.02
C GLY A 504 27.38 17.08 -12.63
N ASN A 505 26.33 17.42 -11.87
CA ASN A 505 25.10 18.08 -12.33
C ASN A 505 24.15 17.24 -13.19
N GLY A 506 24.31 15.90 -13.21
CA GLY A 506 23.36 15.04 -13.92
C GLY A 506 21.94 15.26 -13.41
N ALA A 507 21.02 15.70 -14.27
CA ALA A 507 19.60 15.75 -13.98
C ALA A 507 18.95 14.48 -14.52
N ILE A 508 18.20 13.74 -13.70
CA ILE A 508 17.55 12.49 -14.13
C ILE A 508 16.09 12.52 -13.73
N SER A 509 15.20 12.09 -14.63
CA SER A 509 13.85 11.66 -14.29
C SER A 509 13.66 10.19 -14.69
N ALA A 510 13.64 9.29 -13.72
CA ALA A 510 13.57 7.85 -13.96
C ALA A 510 13.18 7.05 -12.71
N LEU A 511 12.85 5.78 -12.92
CA LEU A 511 12.82 4.74 -11.90
C LEU A 511 14.11 3.92 -12.00
N LEU A 512 14.90 3.87 -10.94
CA LEU A 512 16.18 3.14 -10.92
C LEU A 512 16.10 1.95 -9.97
N ASN A 513 16.35 0.75 -10.50
CA ASN A 513 16.46 -0.49 -9.76
C ASN A 513 17.86 -1.09 -9.89
N ALA A 514 18.58 -1.25 -8.78
CA ALA A 514 19.96 -1.72 -8.72
C ALA A 514 20.19 -2.65 -7.51
N PRO A 515 19.51 -3.81 -7.44
CA PRO A 515 19.34 -4.59 -6.21
C PRO A 515 20.63 -5.15 -5.61
N ASN A 516 21.70 -5.24 -6.40
CA ASN A 516 23.01 -5.77 -5.98
C ASN A 516 24.10 -4.71 -5.84
N ALA A 517 23.78 -3.44 -6.10
CA ALA A 517 24.77 -2.37 -6.21
C ALA A 517 24.51 -1.23 -5.23
N THR A 518 25.55 -0.42 -5.05
CA THR A 518 25.40 0.87 -4.39
C THR A 518 25.07 1.92 -5.44
N VAL A 519 23.98 2.67 -5.25
CA VAL A 519 23.67 3.85 -6.06
C VAL A 519 24.13 5.09 -5.29
N SER A 520 25.04 5.83 -5.90
CA SER A 520 25.58 7.08 -5.36
C SER A 520 25.02 8.26 -6.14
N LEU A 521 24.23 9.10 -5.47
CA LEU A 521 23.77 10.39 -5.98
C LEU A 521 24.67 11.48 -5.37
N GLY A 522 25.40 12.24 -6.18
CA GLY A 522 26.38 13.19 -5.65
C GLY A 522 26.73 14.32 -6.61
N GLY A 523 27.32 15.41 -6.10
CA GLY A 523 27.81 16.50 -6.97
C GLY A 523 26.70 17.20 -7.77
N GLY A 524 25.55 17.47 -7.11
CA GLY A 524 24.40 18.12 -7.73
C GLY A 524 24.67 19.56 -8.19
N GLY A 525 25.64 20.26 -7.58
CA GLY A 525 26.00 21.63 -7.98
C GLY A 525 24.77 22.53 -8.12
N SER A 526 24.63 23.21 -9.25
CA SER A 526 23.46 24.05 -9.56
C SER A 526 22.51 23.43 -10.58
N GLY A 527 22.70 22.17 -10.98
CA GLY A 527 21.94 21.56 -12.08
C GLY A 527 21.47 20.12 -11.87
N GLY A 528 22.06 19.38 -10.93
CA GLY A 528 21.77 17.98 -10.70
C GLY A 528 20.65 17.74 -9.70
N TYR A 529 19.76 16.82 -10.05
CA TYR A 529 18.61 16.39 -9.25
C TYR A 529 18.12 15.03 -9.74
N PHE A 530 17.29 14.35 -8.94
CA PHE A 530 16.64 13.10 -9.33
C PHE A 530 15.14 13.26 -9.17
N VAL A 531 14.37 13.05 -10.24
CA VAL A 531 12.91 12.95 -10.20
C VAL A 531 12.56 11.47 -10.33
N GLY A 532 11.74 10.95 -9.42
CA GLY A 532 11.29 9.57 -9.41
C GLY A 532 11.68 8.81 -8.15
N ALA A 533 12.06 7.55 -8.31
CA ALA A 533 12.43 6.69 -7.19
C ALA A 533 13.65 5.80 -7.48
N VAL A 534 14.44 5.55 -6.42
CA VAL A 534 15.64 4.70 -6.46
C VAL A 534 15.48 3.53 -5.51
N GLN A 535 15.78 2.33 -6.00
CA GLN A 535 15.90 1.10 -5.23
C GLN A 535 17.25 0.47 -5.50
N ALA A 536 18.03 0.22 -4.46
CA ALA A 536 19.36 -0.36 -4.61
C ALA A 536 19.73 -1.24 -3.42
N ASN A 537 20.83 -1.99 -3.50
CA ASN A 537 21.35 -2.64 -2.30
C ASN A 537 21.68 -1.59 -1.24
N ASN A 538 22.45 -0.58 -1.64
CA ASN A 538 22.69 0.61 -0.82
C ASN A 538 22.39 1.87 -1.63
N VAL A 539 21.81 2.88 -0.99
CA VAL A 539 21.64 4.20 -1.58
C VAL A 539 22.47 5.20 -0.78
N SER A 540 23.32 5.97 -1.44
CA SER A 540 24.15 7.01 -0.84
C SER A 540 23.87 8.34 -1.52
N VAL A 541 23.27 9.29 -0.82
CA VAL A 541 23.02 10.65 -1.31
C VAL A 541 23.99 11.62 -0.65
N GLN A 542 24.75 12.35 -1.46
CA GLN A 542 25.83 13.23 -1.03
C GLN A 542 25.81 14.60 -1.73
N GLY A 543 26.45 15.60 -1.12
CA GLY A 543 26.78 16.86 -1.81
C GLY A 543 25.59 17.75 -2.17
N GLY A 544 24.46 17.59 -1.46
CA GLY A 544 23.26 18.40 -1.65
C GLY A 544 22.49 18.08 -2.92
N TYR A 545 22.31 16.79 -3.19
CA TYR A 545 21.61 16.30 -4.37
C TYR A 545 20.12 16.09 -4.03
N PRO A 546 19.18 16.90 -4.56
CA PRO A 546 17.75 16.80 -4.23
C PRO A 546 17.08 15.63 -4.97
N VAL A 547 16.07 15.04 -4.32
CA VAL A 547 15.29 13.92 -4.85
C VAL A 547 13.79 14.24 -4.77
N HIS A 548 13.16 14.38 -5.93
CA HIS A 548 11.76 14.71 -6.10
C HIS A 548 10.95 13.45 -6.42
N TYR A 549 10.14 13.02 -5.47
CA TYR A 549 9.31 11.84 -5.59
C TYR A 549 7.96 12.18 -6.22
N ASP A 550 7.57 11.46 -7.26
CA ASP A 550 6.23 11.57 -7.81
C ASP A 550 5.28 10.60 -7.10
N VAL A 551 4.25 11.13 -6.44
CA VAL A 551 3.28 10.31 -5.71
C VAL A 551 2.46 9.40 -6.61
N GLN A 552 2.37 9.69 -7.91
CA GLN A 552 1.73 8.79 -8.89
C GLN A 552 2.47 7.44 -9.00
N LEU A 553 3.76 7.39 -8.62
CA LEU A 553 4.55 6.15 -8.63
C LEU A 553 4.05 5.12 -7.62
N THR A 554 3.30 5.54 -6.59
CA THR A 554 2.62 4.59 -5.70
C THR A 554 1.68 3.66 -6.50
N HIS A 555 1.16 4.10 -7.64
CA HIS A 555 0.25 3.33 -8.46
C HIS A 555 0.90 2.68 -9.69
N ALA A 556 2.20 2.92 -9.91
CA ALA A 556 2.94 2.44 -11.09
C ALA A 556 3.32 0.94 -11.04
N GLY A 557 3.05 0.25 -9.93
CA GLY A 557 3.37 -1.16 -9.76
C GLY A 557 3.45 -1.51 -8.28
N GLY A 558 3.21 -2.76 -7.93
CA GLY A 558 3.21 -3.22 -6.55
C GLY A 558 2.79 -4.67 -6.38
N THR A 559 2.66 -5.09 -5.13
CA THR A 559 2.14 -6.41 -4.76
C THR A 559 0.80 -6.24 -4.05
N MET A 560 -0.18 -7.03 -4.49
CA MET A 560 -1.48 -7.11 -3.84
C MET A 560 -1.46 -8.20 -2.77
N GLY A 561 -1.76 -7.83 -1.53
CA GLY A 561 -2.02 -8.76 -0.44
C GLY A 561 -3.46 -9.28 -0.48
N VAL A 562 -3.74 -10.24 0.39
CA VAL A 562 -5.11 -10.72 0.61
C VAL A 562 -5.95 -9.69 1.37
N MET A 563 -7.27 -9.79 1.28
CA MET A 563 -8.20 -9.01 2.10
C MET A 563 -7.89 -9.21 3.59
N VAL A 564 -7.73 -8.14 4.37
CA VAL A 564 -7.51 -8.18 5.82
C VAL A 564 -8.47 -7.23 6.53
N THR A 565 -8.67 -7.44 7.84
CA THR A 565 -9.35 -6.47 8.69
C THR A 565 -8.39 -5.33 9.03
N SER A 566 -8.73 -4.10 8.63
CA SER A 566 -7.93 -2.90 8.92
C SER A 566 -8.44 -2.11 10.13
N ALA A 567 -9.74 -2.19 10.42
CA ALA A 567 -10.34 -1.60 11.61
C ALA A 567 -11.47 -2.48 12.13
N TYR A 568 -11.71 -2.42 13.43
CA TYR A 568 -12.73 -3.20 14.12
C TYR A 568 -13.44 -2.35 15.17
N SER A 569 -14.76 -2.42 15.23
CA SER A 569 -15.56 -1.76 16.26
C SER A 569 -16.76 -2.59 16.66
N ARG A 570 -17.10 -2.50 17.95
CA ARG A 570 -18.31 -3.07 18.51
C ARG A 570 -19.41 -2.04 18.51
N LYS A 571 -20.59 -2.39 18.00
CA LYS A 571 -21.74 -1.49 18.07
C LYS A 571 -22.50 -1.74 19.36
N LYS A 572 -22.72 -0.68 20.14
CA LYS A 572 -23.60 -0.75 21.29
C LYS A 572 -25.04 -0.77 20.78
N MET A 573 -25.72 -1.90 20.95
CA MET A 573 -27.13 -2.07 20.59
C MET A 573 -28.07 -1.59 21.69
#